data_AF-X8JIS0-F1
#
_entry.id   AF-X8JIS0-F1
#
_cell.length_a   1.000
_cell.length_b   1.000
_cell.length_c   1.000
_cell.angle_alpha   90.00
_cell.angle_beta   90.00
_cell.angle_gamma   90.00
#
_symmetry.space_group_name_H-M   'P 1'
#
loop_
_entity.id
_entity.type
_entity.pdbx_description
1 polymer ?
#
loop_
_entity_poly.entity_id
_entity_poly.type
_entity_poly.pdbx_seq_one_letter_code
_entity_poly.pdbx_strand_id
1 'polypeptide(L)'
;MARGMLGRTWIGLDGFGKTLRDAQVKTRTGAFITMLSAAIILVLTVIELIDYRRIAIDSDIKVDTSRGDHMSVKMNITFPRVPCYLLSLDITDISGDTKQDVTHHVLKTRLDSSGEVMHDNTLNYRIKSEVEHTLLSRPKDYCGSCYGGEEPEGKCCQTCESVRQAYLTKGWTFDDPNLIEQCVAEHWTTYIHEQNSEGCRISGRIRVNKVTGNFHFSPGRSFLSNQGAAHELVPYLKDGNHHDFGHIIHEFHFEGEREVEDEWRGETRGTEWRRKVGLERHPLEGVQAHVTHFRGSGYDVDKEKASNWMFQYFMKVVSTEFRHTDGDVVRAYQYSVTSYERDIRPQHEFDPLRDASGVKMTHGFEGLPGTFFHFEVSPMLVVHKEARKSFAHFVTSLCAIIGGVLTLASIVDSVAYAAVNKLEEKDYE
;
A
#
# COMPACT_ATOMS: atom_id res chain seq x y z
N MET A 1 74.62 -13.13 -10.10
CA MET A 1 74.21 -14.26 -9.24
C MET A 1 72.87 -13.91 -8.61
N ALA A 2 71.80 -14.64 -8.93
CA ALA A 2 70.57 -14.80 -8.14
C ALA A 2 69.57 -15.63 -8.97
N ARG A 3 69.92 -16.88 -9.27
CA ARG A 3 68.98 -17.92 -9.69
C ARG A 3 68.98 -18.96 -8.58
N GLY A 4 67.93 -18.98 -7.77
CA GLY A 4 67.79 -20.01 -6.74
C GLY A 4 66.66 -19.67 -5.77
N MET A 5 65.62 -20.50 -5.76
CA MET A 5 65.41 -21.49 -4.68
C MET A 5 64.00 -22.13 -4.76
N LEU A 6 63.06 -21.56 -5.53
CA LEU A 6 61.68 -22.06 -5.62
C LEU A 6 61.36 -22.90 -6.87
N GLY A 7 62.25 -22.96 -7.88
CA GLY A 7 61.93 -23.56 -9.18
C GLY A 7 62.19 -25.07 -9.34
N ARG A 8 62.89 -25.72 -8.40
CA ARG A 8 63.38 -27.10 -8.58
C ARG A 8 62.69 -28.16 -7.70
N THR A 9 61.94 -27.78 -6.69
CA THR A 9 61.28 -28.71 -5.74
C THR A 9 59.86 -29.12 -6.15
N TRP A 10 59.26 -28.49 -7.16
CA TRP A 10 57.90 -28.81 -7.63
C TRP A 10 57.86 -29.78 -8.82
N ILE A 11 59.03 -30.19 -9.35
CA ILE A 11 59.11 -31.09 -10.52
C ILE A 11 58.59 -32.50 -10.19
N GLY A 12 58.74 -32.96 -8.94
CA GLY A 12 58.19 -34.25 -8.48
C GLY A 12 56.69 -34.26 -8.21
N LEU A 13 56.02 -33.11 -8.27
CA LEU A 13 54.57 -32.94 -8.15
C LEU A 13 53.87 -32.77 -9.52
N ASP A 14 54.60 -32.87 -10.63
CA ASP A 14 54.05 -32.82 -12.00
C ASP A 14 53.33 -34.15 -12.31
N GLY A 15 52.05 -34.23 -11.96
CA GLY A 15 51.19 -35.41 -12.19
C GLY A 15 50.74 -35.61 -13.63
N PHE A 16 51.15 -34.74 -14.57
CA PHE A 16 50.72 -34.78 -15.96
C PHE A 16 51.83 -35.34 -16.85
N GLY A 17 51.67 -36.59 -17.31
CA GLY A 17 52.58 -37.21 -18.28
C GLY A 17 52.55 -36.45 -19.62
N LYS A 18 53.66 -35.84 -20.00
CA LYS A 18 53.80 -35.17 -21.30
C LYS A 18 54.06 -36.23 -22.37
N THR A 19 53.14 -36.38 -23.33
CA THR A 19 53.34 -37.27 -24.48
C THR A 19 54.44 -36.72 -25.40
N LEU A 20 55.25 -37.61 -25.97
CA LEU A 20 56.27 -37.24 -26.95
C LEU A 20 55.59 -36.62 -28.19
N ARG A 21 56.13 -35.49 -28.67
CA ARG A 21 55.57 -34.72 -29.80
C ARG A 21 55.41 -35.54 -31.08
N ASP A 22 56.15 -36.63 -31.23
CA ASP A 22 56.13 -37.52 -32.40
C ASP A 22 54.94 -38.50 -32.41
N ALA A 23 54.22 -38.66 -31.29
CA ALA A 23 53.01 -39.48 -31.21
C ALA A 23 51.69 -38.69 -31.36
N GLN A 24 51.77 -37.37 -31.63
CA GLN A 24 50.60 -36.51 -31.82
C GLN A 24 50.28 -36.33 -33.30
N VAL A 25 49.17 -36.91 -33.78
CA VAL A 25 48.66 -36.68 -35.13
C VAL A 25 47.79 -35.41 -35.13
N LYS A 26 48.16 -34.41 -35.93
CA LYS A 26 47.40 -33.15 -36.06
C LYS A 26 46.40 -33.26 -37.20
N THR A 27 45.10 -33.17 -36.88
CA THR A 27 44.01 -33.23 -37.87
C THR A 27 43.37 -31.85 -38.08
N ARG A 28 42.87 -31.58 -39.30
CA ARG A 28 42.13 -30.33 -39.60
C ARG A 28 40.81 -30.24 -38.83
N THR A 29 40.15 -31.38 -38.62
CA THR A 29 38.95 -31.52 -37.79
C THR A 29 39.23 -31.20 -36.33
N GLY A 30 40.34 -31.70 -35.76
CA GLY A 30 40.75 -31.39 -34.39
C GLY A 30 41.05 -29.90 -34.17
N ALA A 31 41.65 -29.23 -35.15
CA ALA A 31 41.87 -27.77 -35.11
C ALA A 31 40.55 -26.99 -35.08
N PHE A 32 39.56 -27.39 -35.89
CA PHE A 32 38.23 -26.79 -35.89
C PHE A 32 37.50 -27.00 -34.55
N ILE A 33 37.51 -28.23 -34.01
CA ILE A 33 36.91 -28.57 -32.71
C ILE A 33 37.56 -27.76 -31.59
N THR A 34 38.89 -27.57 -31.63
CA THR A 34 39.62 -26.78 -30.63
C THR A 34 39.23 -25.30 -30.68
N MET A 35 39.12 -24.70 -31.88
CA MET A 35 38.66 -23.32 -32.03
C MET A 35 37.21 -23.14 -31.56
N LEU A 36 36.33 -24.07 -31.91
CA LEU A 36 34.94 -24.05 -31.46
C LEU A 36 34.84 -24.17 -29.93
N SER A 37 35.62 -25.07 -29.34
CA SER A 37 35.67 -25.27 -27.88
C SER A 37 36.20 -24.03 -27.16
N ALA A 38 37.26 -23.40 -27.68
CA ALA A 38 37.77 -22.15 -27.14
C ALA A 38 36.75 -21.01 -27.22
N ALA A 39 35.99 -20.92 -28.33
CA ALA A 39 34.91 -19.94 -28.47
C ALA A 39 33.77 -20.18 -27.46
N ILE A 40 33.35 -21.44 -27.26
CA ILE A 40 32.32 -21.80 -26.28
C ILE A 40 32.78 -21.48 -24.85
N ILE A 41 34.02 -21.84 -24.50
CA ILE A 41 34.60 -21.51 -23.18
C ILE A 41 34.59 -19.99 -22.99
N LEU A 42 35.03 -19.21 -23.99
CA LEU A 42 35.04 -17.76 -23.88
C LEU A 42 33.63 -17.18 -23.68
N VAL A 43 32.63 -17.66 -24.41
CA VAL A 43 31.24 -17.21 -24.25
C VAL A 43 30.69 -17.56 -22.86
N LEU A 44 30.84 -18.81 -22.42
CA LEU A 44 30.33 -19.26 -21.12
C LEU A 44 31.02 -18.56 -19.95
N THR A 45 32.33 -18.31 -20.06
CA THR A 45 33.07 -17.56 -19.03
C THR A 45 32.66 -16.10 -18.97
N VAL A 46 32.37 -15.45 -20.10
CA VAL A 46 31.78 -14.10 -20.11
C VAL A 46 30.40 -14.10 -19.45
N ILE A 47 29.56 -15.10 -19.73
CA ILE A 47 28.23 -15.22 -19.10
C ILE A 47 28.37 -15.41 -17.59
N GLU A 48 29.23 -16.32 -17.13
CA GLU A 48 29.48 -16.55 -15.70
C GLU A 48 30.07 -15.31 -15.02
N LEU A 49 30.92 -14.53 -15.72
CA LEU A 49 31.45 -13.27 -15.21
C LEU A 49 30.36 -12.20 -15.07
N ILE A 50 29.46 -12.10 -16.05
CA ILE A 50 28.30 -11.21 -15.98
C ILE A 50 27.42 -11.62 -14.80
N ASP A 51 27.14 -12.90 -14.65
CA ASP A 51 26.27 -13.41 -13.59
C ASP A 51 26.88 -13.27 -12.19
N TYR A 52 28.19 -13.49 -12.05
CA TYR A 52 28.94 -13.21 -10.82
C TYR A 52 28.86 -11.73 -10.41
N ARG A 53 28.82 -10.81 -11.38
CA ARG A 53 28.72 -9.37 -11.14
C ARG A 53 27.29 -8.88 -10.93
N ARG A 54 26.26 -9.69 -11.22
CA ARG A 54 24.86 -9.32 -10.98
C ARG A 54 24.55 -9.38 -9.48
N ILE A 55 23.70 -8.45 -9.05
CA ILE A 55 23.11 -8.46 -7.71
C ILE A 55 21.76 -9.16 -7.87
N ALA A 56 21.59 -10.28 -7.18
CA ALA A 56 20.34 -11.01 -7.13
C ALA A 56 19.61 -10.67 -5.82
N ILE A 57 18.28 -10.79 -5.83
CA ILE A 57 17.46 -10.60 -4.64
C ILE A 57 16.99 -11.97 -4.18
N ASP A 58 17.41 -12.36 -2.98
CA ASP A 58 16.98 -13.59 -2.34
C ASP A 58 15.88 -13.28 -1.32
N SER A 59 14.81 -14.09 -1.29
CA SER A 59 13.60 -13.79 -0.52
C SER A 59 13.31 -14.92 0.47
N ASP A 60 13.42 -14.63 1.75
CA ASP A 60 13.13 -15.56 2.84
C ASP A 60 11.86 -15.14 3.57
N ILE A 61 11.10 -16.11 4.07
CA ILE A 61 9.98 -15.87 4.97
C ILE A 61 10.40 -16.25 6.39
N LYS A 62 10.20 -15.33 7.33
CA LYS A 62 10.50 -15.51 8.76
C LYS A 62 9.27 -15.19 9.61
N VAL A 63 9.35 -15.52 10.88
CA VAL A 63 8.36 -15.08 11.87
C VAL A 63 8.68 -13.65 12.28
N ASP A 64 7.68 -12.79 12.24
CA ASP A 64 7.80 -11.44 12.74
C ASP A 64 7.81 -11.43 14.27
N THR A 65 8.89 -10.91 14.84
CA THR A 65 9.08 -10.82 16.30
C THR A 65 8.96 -9.40 16.82
N SER A 66 8.71 -8.42 15.93
CA SER A 66 8.52 -7.03 16.34
C SER A 66 7.16 -6.87 17.04
N ARG A 67 7.20 -6.56 18.33
CA ARG A 67 6.02 -6.35 19.19
C ARG A 67 5.97 -4.89 19.62
N GLY A 68 4.78 -4.29 19.58
CA GLY A 68 4.57 -2.92 20.03
C GLY A 68 5.12 -1.84 19.08
N ASP A 69 5.50 -2.21 17.86
CA ASP A 69 5.85 -1.24 16.83
C ASP A 69 4.62 -0.45 16.36
N HIS A 70 4.86 0.69 15.73
CA HIS A 70 3.83 1.48 15.07
C HIS A 70 4.04 1.44 13.55
N MET A 71 2.96 1.60 12.80
CA MET A 71 2.99 1.75 11.35
C MET A 71 2.31 3.06 10.96
N SER A 72 2.69 3.63 9.82
CA SER A 72 2.01 4.80 9.27
C SER A 72 1.10 4.37 8.13
N VAL A 73 -0.12 4.89 8.10
CA VAL A 73 -1.06 4.69 6.98
C VAL A 73 -1.15 5.98 6.21
N LYS A 74 -0.78 5.95 4.93
CA LYS A 74 -0.98 7.05 3.99
C LYS A 74 -2.23 6.76 3.19
N MET A 75 -3.11 7.75 3.13
CA MET A 75 -4.38 7.63 2.43
C MET A 75 -4.72 8.91 1.67
N ASN A 76 -5.37 8.72 0.53
CA ASN A 76 -5.92 9.77 -0.31
C ASN A 76 -7.18 9.19 -0.98
N ILE A 77 -8.35 9.53 -0.44
CA ILE A 77 -9.64 8.99 -0.84
C ILE A 77 -10.59 10.15 -1.15
N THR A 78 -11.31 10.05 -2.25
CA THR A 78 -12.31 11.03 -2.67
C THR A 78 -13.70 10.44 -2.54
N PHE A 79 -14.60 11.13 -1.85
CA PHE A 79 -16.01 10.84 -1.67
C PHE A 79 -16.85 11.89 -2.42
N PRO A 80 -17.32 11.62 -3.65
CA PRO A 80 -17.94 12.64 -4.49
C PRO A 80 -19.28 13.19 -3.99
N ARG A 81 -20.06 12.42 -3.21
CA ARG A 81 -21.39 12.86 -2.71
C ARG A 81 -21.47 12.92 -1.19
N VAL A 82 -20.33 12.99 -0.50
CA VAL A 82 -20.25 13.22 0.95
C VAL A 82 -19.53 14.54 1.21
N PRO A 83 -20.18 15.53 1.85
CA PRO A 83 -19.52 16.77 2.19
C PRO A 83 -18.52 16.61 3.33
N CYS A 84 -17.47 17.42 3.34
CA CYS A 84 -16.38 17.28 4.31
C CYS A 84 -16.76 17.50 5.77
N TYR A 85 -17.82 18.27 6.05
CA TYR A 85 -18.30 18.48 7.42
C TYR A 85 -18.99 17.23 7.98
N LEU A 86 -19.52 16.36 7.10
CA LEU A 86 -20.24 15.14 7.47
C LEU A 86 -19.30 13.94 7.54
N LEU A 87 -18.26 13.90 6.72
CA LEU A 87 -17.31 12.80 6.71
C LEU A 87 -16.49 12.76 8.01
N SER A 88 -16.68 11.75 8.84
CA SER A 88 -15.80 11.44 9.98
C SER A 88 -14.83 10.31 9.63
N LEU A 89 -13.66 10.32 10.26
CA LEU A 89 -12.68 9.23 10.20
C LEU A 89 -12.41 8.76 11.62
N ASP A 90 -12.80 7.51 11.87
CA ASP A 90 -12.65 6.87 13.17
C ASP A 90 -11.75 5.65 13.04
N ILE A 91 -10.92 5.44 14.06
CA ILE A 91 -9.94 4.36 14.10
C ILE A 91 -10.15 3.59 15.38
N THR A 92 -10.31 2.27 15.28
CA THR A 92 -10.43 1.40 16.46
C THR A 92 -9.46 0.24 16.33
N ASP A 93 -8.65 0.02 17.36
CA ASP A 93 -7.78 -1.14 17.46
C ASP A 93 -8.40 -2.27 18.29
N ILE A 94 -7.82 -3.48 18.23
CA ILE A 94 -8.28 -4.63 19.06
C ILE A 94 -8.13 -4.41 20.56
N SER A 95 -7.30 -3.43 20.98
CA SER A 95 -7.14 -3.06 22.40
C SER A 95 -8.34 -2.27 22.91
N GLY A 96 -9.25 -1.86 22.01
CA GLY A 96 -10.35 -0.96 22.30
C GLY A 96 -9.93 0.51 22.35
N ASP A 97 -8.71 0.85 21.90
CA ASP A 97 -8.31 2.24 21.71
C ASP A 97 -9.02 2.78 20.46
N THR A 98 -9.99 3.66 20.69
CA THR A 98 -10.76 4.31 19.63
C THR A 98 -10.38 5.78 19.56
N LYS A 99 -9.89 6.22 18.41
CA LYS A 99 -9.67 7.63 18.08
C LYS A 99 -10.80 8.09 17.17
N GLN A 100 -11.63 9.00 17.68
CA GLN A 100 -12.79 9.54 16.96
C GLN A 100 -12.43 10.85 16.24
N ASP A 101 -13.03 11.06 15.06
CA ASP A 101 -12.84 12.23 14.17
C ASP A 101 -11.38 12.70 14.09
N VAL A 102 -10.50 11.81 13.61
CA VAL A 102 -9.06 12.08 13.50
C VAL A 102 -8.82 13.20 12.50
N THR A 103 -8.54 14.39 13.05
CA THR A 103 -8.26 15.61 12.28
C THR A 103 -6.76 15.95 12.24
N HIS A 104 -5.97 15.45 13.19
CA HIS A 104 -4.53 15.67 13.21
C HIS A 104 -3.85 14.89 12.07
N HIS A 105 -3.07 15.59 11.24
CA HIS A 105 -2.36 15.05 10.06
C HIS A 105 -3.26 14.53 8.91
N VAL A 106 -4.53 14.90 8.93
CA VAL A 106 -5.50 14.60 7.86
C VAL A 106 -6.09 15.90 7.33
N LEU A 107 -6.02 16.10 6.02
CA LEU A 107 -6.58 17.24 5.31
C LEU A 107 -7.84 16.80 4.56
N LYS A 108 -8.97 17.42 4.92
CA LYS A 108 -10.24 17.32 4.20
C LYS A 108 -10.33 18.50 3.22
N THR A 109 -10.38 18.20 1.93
CA THR A 109 -10.46 19.18 0.83
C THR A 109 -11.84 19.11 0.20
N ARG A 110 -12.52 20.25 0.10
CA ARG A 110 -13.87 20.32 -0.46
C ARG A 110 -13.84 20.23 -1.99
N LEU A 111 -14.80 19.51 -2.53
CA LEU A 111 -14.97 19.28 -3.96
C LEU A 111 -16.35 19.78 -4.39
N ASP A 112 -16.41 20.37 -5.57
CA ASP A 112 -17.69 20.72 -6.16
C ASP A 112 -18.43 19.46 -6.68
N SER A 113 -19.68 19.63 -7.12
CA SER A 113 -20.49 18.54 -7.69
C SER A 113 -19.90 17.93 -8.96
N SER A 114 -18.90 18.56 -9.58
CA SER A 114 -18.18 18.06 -10.77
C SER A 114 -16.88 17.32 -10.42
N GLY A 115 -16.47 17.37 -9.14
CA GLY A 115 -15.26 16.73 -8.64
C GLY A 115 -14.01 17.60 -8.66
N GLU A 116 -14.12 18.89 -8.99
CA GLU A 116 -12.99 19.80 -8.97
C GLU A 116 -12.73 20.31 -7.55
N VAL A 117 -11.45 20.47 -7.23
CA VAL A 117 -11.04 21.03 -5.94
C VAL A 117 -11.51 22.47 -5.88
N MET A 118 -12.40 22.76 -4.94
CA MET A 118 -12.80 24.12 -4.65
C MET A 118 -11.59 24.84 -4.07
N HIS A 119 -10.85 25.54 -4.93
CA HIS A 119 -9.73 26.42 -4.55
C HIS A 119 -10.21 27.62 -3.74
N ASP A 120 -11.52 27.77 -3.64
CA ASP A 120 -12.12 28.90 -2.99
C ASP A 120 -12.18 28.68 -1.47
N ASN A 121 -11.12 29.14 -0.81
CA ASN A 121 -11.14 29.42 0.61
C ASN A 121 -12.30 30.37 0.99
N THR A 122 -13.02 31.03 0.07
CA THR A 122 -14.07 31.98 0.45
C THR A 122 -15.13 31.39 1.34
N LEU A 123 -15.64 30.16 1.20
CA LEU A 123 -16.72 29.73 2.10
C LEU A 123 -16.19 29.39 3.50
N ASN A 124 -15.07 28.70 3.63
CA ASN A 124 -14.46 28.45 4.95
C ASN A 124 -13.90 29.75 5.58
N TYR A 125 -13.38 30.66 4.77
CA TYR A 125 -12.96 32.00 5.17
C TYR A 125 -14.16 32.88 5.50
N ARG A 126 -15.28 32.78 4.78
CA ARG A 126 -16.54 33.46 5.07
C ARG A 126 -17.15 32.94 6.34
N ILE A 127 -17.20 31.62 6.57
CA ILE A 127 -17.65 31.03 7.83
C ILE A 127 -16.75 31.48 8.96
N LYS A 128 -15.42 31.38 8.83
CA LYS A 128 -14.49 31.85 9.87
C LYS A 128 -14.61 33.35 10.11
N SER A 129 -14.70 34.15 9.05
CA SER A 129 -14.87 35.59 9.09
C SER A 129 -16.22 35.98 9.68
N GLU A 130 -17.29 35.24 9.39
CA GLU A 130 -18.64 35.51 9.89
C GLU A 130 -18.80 35.05 11.33
N VAL A 131 -18.23 33.91 11.71
CA VAL A 131 -18.09 33.50 13.12
C VAL A 131 -17.27 34.54 13.88
N GLU A 132 -16.14 35.00 13.33
CA GLU A 132 -15.31 36.06 13.93
C GLU A 132 -16.07 37.39 14.02
N HIS A 133 -16.77 37.83 12.97
CA HIS A 133 -17.62 39.01 12.99
C HIS A 133 -18.79 38.87 13.98
N THR A 134 -19.34 37.68 14.13
CA THR A 134 -20.41 37.38 15.10
C THR A 134 -19.87 37.41 16.53
N LEU A 135 -18.67 36.88 16.76
CA LEU A 135 -17.99 36.97 18.05
C LEU A 135 -17.60 38.41 18.40
N LEU A 136 -17.17 39.22 17.42
CA LEU A 136 -16.81 40.62 17.59
C LEU A 136 -18.01 41.55 17.77
N SER A 137 -19.15 41.23 17.15
CA SER A 137 -20.39 42.00 17.29
C SER A 137 -21.10 41.72 18.62
N ARG A 138 -20.77 40.59 19.28
CA ARG A 138 -21.29 40.27 20.60
C ARG A 138 -20.61 41.09 21.71
N PRO A 139 -21.33 41.43 22.78
CA PRO A 139 -20.75 42.08 23.94
C PRO A 139 -19.58 41.28 24.53
N LYS A 140 -18.56 41.95 25.07
CA LYS A 140 -17.40 41.28 25.71
C LYS A 140 -17.78 40.40 26.91
N ASP A 141 -18.92 40.67 27.54
CA ASP A 141 -19.49 39.89 28.64
C ASP A 141 -20.55 38.87 28.18
N TYR A 142 -20.68 38.66 26.87
CA TYR A 142 -21.61 37.66 26.33
C TYR A 142 -21.17 36.26 26.76
N CYS A 143 -22.09 35.51 27.34
CA CYS A 143 -21.92 34.12 27.74
C CYS A 143 -23.11 33.33 27.21
N GLY A 144 -22.92 32.65 26.09
CA GLY A 144 -23.97 31.83 25.50
C GLY A 144 -24.28 30.59 26.35
N SER A 145 -25.57 30.23 26.41
CA SER A 145 -26.02 29.01 27.08
C SER A 145 -25.54 27.77 26.34
N CYS A 146 -25.10 26.75 27.07
CA CYS A 146 -24.80 25.43 26.52
C CYS A 146 -26.06 24.53 26.44
N TYR A 147 -27.26 25.07 26.70
CA TYR A 147 -28.56 24.36 26.59
C TYR A 147 -28.62 23.05 27.38
N GLY A 148 -27.93 23.01 28.53
CA GLY A 148 -27.84 21.84 29.39
C GLY A 148 -26.79 20.82 28.95
N GLY A 149 -26.01 21.05 27.90
CA GLY A 149 -24.79 20.29 27.58
C GLY A 149 -23.70 20.44 28.66
N GLU A 150 -22.63 19.65 28.54
CA GLU A 150 -21.49 19.77 29.45
C GLU A 150 -20.67 21.02 29.13
N GLU A 151 -20.57 21.92 30.10
CA GLU A 151 -19.93 23.22 29.89
C GLU A 151 -18.39 23.08 29.75
N PRO A 152 -17.76 23.79 28.80
CA PRO A 152 -16.29 23.80 28.67
C PRO A 152 -15.64 24.57 29.84
N GLU A 153 -14.30 24.56 29.94
CA GLU A 153 -13.56 25.22 31.04
C GLU A 153 -13.91 26.71 31.24
N GLY A 154 -14.36 27.39 30.19
CA GLY A 154 -14.84 28.78 30.22
C GLY A 154 -16.30 28.97 30.63
N LYS A 155 -17.03 27.90 31.01
CA LYS A 155 -18.44 27.85 31.45
C LYS A 155 -19.49 28.44 30.50
N CYS A 156 -19.09 28.85 29.30
CA CYS A 156 -19.95 29.51 28.32
C CYS A 156 -19.76 28.86 26.95
N CYS A 157 -20.86 28.62 26.25
CA CYS A 157 -20.84 28.15 24.87
C CYS A 157 -21.00 29.34 23.91
N GLN A 158 -19.87 29.82 23.41
CA GLN A 158 -19.83 31.02 22.58
C GLN A 158 -20.19 30.75 21.12
N THR A 159 -19.81 29.60 20.56
CA THR A 159 -20.07 29.27 19.15
C THR A 159 -21.07 28.14 19.01
N CYS A 160 -21.71 28.02 17.84
CA CYS A 160 -22.55 26.85 17.53
C CYS A 160 -21.77 25.54 17.74
N GLU A 161 -20.50 25.52 17.31
CA GLU A 161 -19.60 24.38 17.50
C GLU A 161 -19.35 24.04 18.98
N SER A 162 -19.25 25.05 19.86
CA SER A 162 -19.08 24.81 21.30
C SER A 162 -20.32 24.19 21.95
N VAL A 163 -21.53 24.58 21.50
CA VAL A 163 -22.78 23.96 21.96
C VAL A 163 -22.86 22.51 21.48
N ARG A 164 -22.51 22.26 20.21
CA ARG A 164 -22.45 20.91 19.65
C ARG A 164 -21.45 20.03 20.42
N GLN A 165 -20.26 20.56 20.71
CA GLN A 165 -19.27 19.84 21.51
C GLN A 165 -19.77 19.53 22.92
N ALA A 166 -20.45 20.48 23.58
CA ALA A 166 -21.06 20.27 24.90
C ALA A 166 -22.13 19.17 24.89
N TYR A 167 -22.90 19.05 23.81
CA TYR A 167 -23.87 17.97 23.62
C TYR A 167 -23.18 16.63 23.37
N LEU A 168 -22.15 16.61 22.53
CA LEU A 168 -21.37 15.41 22.21
C LEU A 168 -20.69 14.84 23.47
N THR A 169 -20.06 15.68 24.29
CA THR A 169 -19.43 15.24 25.55
C THR A 169 -20.47 14.66 26.51
N LYS A 170 -21.70 15.20 26.50
CA LYS A 170 -22.82 14.70 27.30
C LYS A 170 -23.50 13.45 26.69
N GLY A 171 -23.14 13.06 25.46
CA GLY A 171 -23.75 11.95 24.73
C GLY A 171 -25.16 12.24 24.21
N TRP A 172 -25.46 13.51 23.92
CA TRP A 172 -26.74 13.97 23.38
C TRP A 172 -26.66 14.19 21.87
N THR A 173 -27.77 13.95 21.18
CA THR A 173 -27.93 14.25 19.75
C THR A 173 -28.21 15.72 19.52
N PHE A 174 -27.71 16.23 18.39
CA PHE A 174 -27.94 17.61 17.97
C PHE A 174 -29.09 17.66 16.96
N ASP A 175 -30.32 17.86 17.47
CA ASP A 175 -31.55 17.60 16.71
C ASP A 175 -32.15 18.81 15.97
N ASP A 176 -31.93 20.05 16.41
CA ASP A 176 -32.41 21.24 15.69
C ASP A 176 -31.54 22.47 15.98
N PRO A 177 -30.64 22.88 15.05
CA PRO A 177 -29.84 24.09 15.23
C PRO A 177 -30.65 25.38 15.22
N ASN A 178 -31.88 25.40 14.71
CA ASN A 178 -32.68 26.64 14.69
C ASN A 178 -33.16 27.05 16.10
N LEU A 179 -33.13 26.14 17.07
CA LEU A 179 -33.45 26.42 18.47
C LEU A 179 -32.28 27.04 19.24
N ILE A 180 -31.09 27.09 18.63
CA ILE A 180 -29.84 27.51 19.25
C ILE A 180 -29.46 28.87 18.68
N GLU A 181 -29.45 29.89 19.53
CA GLU A 181 -29.17 31.28 19.14
C GLU A 181 -27.82 31.40 18.43
N GLN A 182 -26.80 30.69 18.93
CA GLN A 182 -25.46 30.71 18.35
C GLN A 182 -25.45 30.20 16.92
N CYS A 183 -26.20 29.13 16.62
CA CYS A 183 -26.26 28.53 15.30
C CYS A 183 -27.06 29.36 14.29
N VAL A 184 -28.14 30.00 14.76
CA VAL A 184 -28.93 30.93 13.94
C VAL A 184 -28.10 32.19 13.61
N ALA A 185 -27.40 32.75 14.59
CA ALA A 185 -26.55 33.92 14.39
C ALA A 185 -25.36 33.66 13.44
N GLU A 186 -24.84 32.43 13.44
CA GLU A 186 -23.75 32.00 12.57
C GLU A 186 -24.23 31.49 11.19
N HIS A 187 -25.54 31.57 10.89
CA HIS A 187 -26.16 31.05 9.66
C HIS A 187 -25.78 29.60 9.35
N TRP A 188 -25.58 28.78 10.39
CA TRP A 188 -25.06 27.42 10.26
C TRP A 188 -25.89 26.54 9.32
N THR A 189 -27.21 26.64 9.40
CA THR A 189 -28.13 25.85 8.58
C THR A 189 -27.96 26.13 7.09
N THR A 190 -27.85 27.40 6.70
CA THR A 190 -27.60 27.81 5.31
C THR A 190 -26.29 27.22 4.79
N TYR A 191 -25.23 27.27 5.62
CA TYR A 191 -23.92 26.73 5.26
C TYR A 191 -23.93 25.22 5.02
N ILE A 192 -24.70 24.48 5.81
CA ILE A 192 -24.86 23.04 5.66
C ILE A 192 -25.67 22.74 4.39
N HIS A 193 -26.76 23.47 4.15
CA HIS A 193 -27.57 23.31 2.95
C HIS A 193 -26.81 23.59 1.65
N GLU A 194 -25.96 24.62 1.61
CA GLU A 194 -25.09 24.93 0.46
C GLU A 194 -24.07 23.82 0.18
N GLN A 195 -23.58 23.16 1.24
CA GLN A 195 -22.58 22.08 1.14
C GLN A 195 -23.19 20.70 0.85
N ASN A 196 -24.52 20.53 0.91
CA ASN A 196 -25.16 19.21 0.77
C ASN A 196 -24.89 18.51 -0.56
N SER A 197 -24.60 19.25 -1.64
CA SER A 197 -24.27 18.68 -2.96
C SER A 197 -22.77 18.56 -3.24
N GLU A 198 -21.93 18.84 -2.25
CA GLU A 198 -20.47 18.80 -2.38
C GLU A 198 -19.90 17.41 -2.11
N GLY A 199 -18.68 17.20 -2.60
CA GLY A 199 -17.85 16.06 -2.26
C GLY A 199 -16.70 16.42 -1.32
N CYS A 200 -16.01 15.40 -0.83
CA CYS A 200 -14.86 15.55 0.03
C CYS A 200 -13.70 14.65 -0.40
N ARG A 201 -12.52 15.24 -0.53
CA ARG A 201 -11.26 14.51 -0.64
C ARG A 201 -10.54 14.52 0.70
N ILE A 202 -10.36 13.35 1.28
CA ILE A 202 -9.57 13.17 2.50
C ILE A 202 -8.17 12.65 2.14
N SER A 203 -7.14 13.35 2.60
CA SER A 203 -5.75 12.98 2.36
C SER A 203 -4.92 13.19 3.61
N GLY A 204 -4.06 12.24 3.96
CA GLY A 204 -3.27 12.36 5.18
C GLY A 204 -2.44 11.14 5.51
N ARG A 205 -1.69 11.26 6.60
CA ARG A 205 -0.87 10.19 7.17
C ARG A 205 -1.22 10.01 8.63
N ILE A 206 -1.52 8.79 9.03
CA ILE A 206 -1.93 8.47 10.41
C ILE A 206 -1.03 7.40 10.99
N ARG A 207 -0.49 7.67 12.18
CA ARG A 207 0.31 6.70 12.93
C ARG A 207 -0.61 5.81 13.76
N VAL A 208 -0.56 4.51 13.50
CA VAL A 208 -1.36 3.48 14.20
C VAL A 208 -0.48 2.42 14.83
N ASN A 209 -1.01 1.74 15.83
CA ASN A 209 -0.35 0.59 16.44
C ASN A 209 -0.26 -0.56 15.43
N LYS A 210 0.84 -1.33 15.44
CA LYS A 210 0.99 -2.54 14.63
C LYS A 210 0.21 -3.70 15.25
N VAL A 211 -1.09 -3.57 15.25
CA VAL A 211 -2.06 -4.57 15.70
C VAL A 211 -3.25 -4.57 14.76
N THR A 212 -4.08 -5.60 14.82
CA THR A 212 -5.34 -5.62 14.07
C THR A 212 -6.22 -4.43 14.46
N GLY A 213 -6.88 -3.82 13.50
CA GLY A 213 -7.76 -2.69 13.72
C GLY A 213 -8.68 -2.41 12.54
N ASN A 214 -9.44 -1.34 12.65
CA ASN A 214 -10.28 -0.84 11.57
C ASN A 214 -10.18 0.67 11.46
N PHE A 215 -10.23 1.16 10.22
CA PHE A 215 -10.55 2.54 9.88
C PHE A 215 -11.96 2.55 9.33
N HIS A 216 -12.81 3.46 9.80
CA HIS A 216 -14.13 3.62 9.19
C HIS A 216 -14.44 5.08 8.91
N PHE A 217 -15.03 5.28 7.74
CA PHE A 217 -15.55 6.54 7.25
C PHE A 217 -17.06 6.47 7.33
N SER A 218 -17.65 7.32 8.18
CA SER A 218 -19.07 7.30 8.49
C SER A 218 -19.68 8.70 8.39
N PRO A 219 -21.01 8.80 8.23
CA PRO A 219 -21.69 10.08 8.25
C PRO A 219 -21.85 10.58 9.68
N GLY A 220 -21.45 11.83 9.91
CA GLY A 220 -21.54 12.50 11.20
C GLY A 220 -20.41 12.11 12.15
N ARG A 221 -20.23 12.90 13.21
CA ARG A 221 -19.27 12.58 14.27
C ARG A 221 -19.80 11.41 15.10
N SER A 222 -18.94 10.43 15.37
CA SER A 222 -19.26 9.37 16.31
C SER A 222 -19.12 9.90 17.74
N PHE A 223 -20.03 9.47 18.62
CA PHE A 223 -19.93 9.67 20.05
C PHE A 223 -20.36 8.40 20.77
N LEU A 224 -19.81 8.20 21.96
CA LEU A 224 -20.17 7.07 22.81
C LEU A 224 -21.43 7.46 23.59
N SER A 225 -22.55 6.81 23.29
CA SER A 225 -23.77 6.89 24.09
C SER A 225 -23.85 5.68 25.02
N ASN A 226 -24.64 5.78 26.09
CA ASN A 226 -24.90 4.67 27.01
C ASN A 226 -25.52 3.43 26.32
N GLN A 227 -25.99 3.55 25.08
CA GLN A 227 -26.57 2.47 24.27
C GLN A 227 -25.63 1.95 23.15
N GLY A 228 -24.39 2.44 23.04
CA GLY A 228 -23.42 2.06 22.00
C GLY A 228 -22.78 3.25 21.31
N ALA A 229 -21.98 2.98 20.26
CA ALA A 229 -21.47 4.04 19.39
C ALA A 229 -22.64 4.62 18.57
N ALA A 230 -23.02 5.86 18.88
CA ALA A 230 -24.04 6.59 18.17
C ALA A 230 -23.36 7.60 17.23
N HIS A 231 -23.97 7.86 16.08
CA HIS A 231 -23.51 8.88 15.15
C HIS A 231 -24.45 10.08 15.24
N GLU A 232 -23.87 11.28 15.29
CA GLU A 232 -24.62 12.52 15.13
C GLU A 232 -25.02 12.67 13.66
N LEU A 233 -26.09 11.97 13.27
CA LEU A 233 -26.71 12.16 11.98
C LEU A 233 -27.46 13.49 12.01
N VAL A 234 -26.91 14.48 11.34
CA VAL A 234 -27.52 15.80 11.24
C VAL A 234 -28.94 15.63 10.65
N PRO A 235 -30.01 16.13 11.31
CA PRO A 235 -31.39 15.97 10.87
C PRO A 235 -31.69 16.41 9.44
N TYR A 236 -30.90 17.31 8.86
CA TYR A 236 -31.02 17.77 7.47
C TYR A 236 -30.70 16.69 6.42
N LEU A 237 -30.21 15.53 6.85
CA LEU A 237 -30.13 14.32 6.03
C LEU A 237 -31.48 13.63 5.80
N LYS A 238 -32.54 14.05 6.52
CA LYS A 238 -33.90 13.51 6.37
C LYS A 238 -34.60 14.08 5.13
N ASP A 239 -34.16 15.21 4.60
CA ASP A 239 -34.77 15.91 3.48
C ASP A 239 -34.15 15.49 2.13
N GLY A 240 -34.48 14.27 1.68
CA GLY A 240 -34.42 13.83 0.27
C GLY A 240 -33.04 13.62 -0.39
N ASN A 241 -31.99 14.34 0.03
CA ASN A 241 -30.62 14.16 -0.48
C ASN A 241 -29.92 13.07 0.30
N HIS A 242 -29.88 11.87 -0.28
CA HIS A 242 -29.17 10.75 0.32
C HIS A 242 -27.70 10.80 -0.10
N HIS A 243 -26.80 11.03 0.85
CA HIS A 243 -25.37 10.86 0.62
C HIS A 243 -25.06 9.38 0.42
N ASP A 244 -24.25 9.09 -0.59
CA ASP A 244 -23.66 7.76 -0.76
C ASP A 244 -22.20 7.78 -0.32
N PHE A 245 -21.69 6.63 0.08
CA PHE A 245 -20.26 6.47 0.39
C PHE A 245 -19.48 5.92 -0.81
N GLY A 246 -19.99 6.17 -2.02
CA GLY A 246 -19.26 5.92 -3.26
C GLY A 246 -17.96 6.71 -3.23
N HIS A 247 -16.85 6.07 -3.58
CA HIS A 247 -15.54 6.65 -3.37
C HIS A 247 -14.49 6.19 -4.39
N ILE A 248 -13.44 6.99 -4.50
CA ILE A 248 -12.27 6.77 -5.33
C ILE A 248 -11.06 6.72 -4.39
N ILE A 249 -10.39 5.58 -4.33
CA ILE A 249 -9.14 5.43 -3.59
C ILE A 249 -8.01 5.80 -4.55
N HIS A 250 -7.40 6.96 -4.36
CA HIS A 250 -6.23 7.36 -5.14
C HIS A 250 -4.97 6.70 -4.63
N GLU A 251 -4.80 6.66 -3.31
CA GLU A 251 -3.64 6.08 -2.64
C GLU A 251 -4.10 5.54 -1.30
N PHE A 252 -3.69 4.31 -0.97
CA PHE A 252 -3.87 3.75 0.35
C PHE A 252 -2.80 2.70 0.58
N HIS A 253 -1.89 2.92 1.53
CA HIS A 253 -0.88 1.94 1.90
C HIS A 253 -0.28 2.17 3.27
N PHE A 254 0.42 1.14 3.71
CA PHE A 254 1.15 1.12 4.97
C PHE A 254 2.63 1.41 4.70
N GLU A 255 3.19 2.30 5.50
CA GLU A 255 4.55 2.81 5.40
C GLU A 255 5.34 2.51 6.67
N GLY A 256 6.60 2.11 6.49
CA GLY A 256 7.58 2.07 7.57
C GLY A 256 8.13 3.45 7.89
N GLU A 257 8.80 3.60 9.04
CA GLU A 257 9.37 4.89 9.47
C GLU A 257 10.37 5.46 8.45
N ARG A 258 11.17 4.60 7.80
CA ARG A 258 12.15 5.03 6.79
C ARG A 258 11.49 5.58 5.52
N GLU A 259 10.39 4.98 5.08
CA GLU A 259 9.61 5.46 3.94
C GLU A 259 9.03 6.86 4.22
N VAL A 260 8.60 7.10 5.46
CA VAL A 260 8.13 8.41 5.91
C VAL A 260 9.27 9.43 5.90
N GLU A 261 10.43 9.10 6.48
CA GLU A 261 11.60 10.00 6.54
C GLU A 261 12.12 10.43 5.15
N ASP A 262 12.16 9.48 4.22
CA ASP A 262 12.67 9.70 2.87
C ASP A 262 11.85 10.73 2.10
N GLU A 263 10.52 10.70 2.23
CA GLU A 263 9.64 11.69 1.59
C GLU A 263 9.93 13.11 2.11
N TRP A 264 10.23 13.27 3.40
CA TRP A 264 10.61 14.57 3.98
C TRP A 264 11.99 15.06 3.51
N ARG A 265 12.93 14.14 3.25
CA ARG A 265 14.29 14.47 2.79
C ARG A 265 14.40 14.60 1.27
N GLY A 266 13.38 14.19 0.52
CA GLY A 266 13.44 14.07 -0.93
C GLY A 266 14.36 12.93 -1.40
N GLU A 267 14.53 11.91 -0.57
CA GLU A 267 15.29 10.70 -0.88
C GLU A 267 14.35 9.59 -1.37
N THR A 268 14.90 8.58 -2.06
CA THR A 268 14.12 7.48 -2.64
C THR A 268 14.57 6.10 -2.15
N ARG A 269 15.47 6.02 -1.17
CA ARG A 269 16.05 4.73 -0.73
C ARG A 269 15.01 3.83 -0.07
N GLY A 270 14.13 4.40 0.74
CA GLY A 270 13.03 3.75 1.44
C GLY A 270 11.94 3.23 0.51
N THR A 271 11.81 3.76 -0.71
CA THR A 271 10.82 3.30 -1.70
C THR A 271 11.44 2.51 -2.86
N GLU A 272 12.76 2.60 -3.07
CA GLU A 272 13.46 1.95 -4.18
C GLU A 272 13.28 0.43 -4.18
N TRP A 273 13.23 -0.17 -2.99
CA TRP A 273 13.10 -1.61 -2.82
C TRP A 273 11.83 -2.16 -3.49
N ARG A 274 10.73 -1.39 -3.50
CA ARG A 274 9.44 -1.79 -4.09
C ARG A 274 9.58 -2.12 -5.56
N ARG A 275 10.28 -1.27 -6.32
CA ARG A 275 10.61 -1.51 -7.74
C ARG A 275 11.48 -2.73 -7.93
N LYS A 276 12.49 -2.92 -7.07
CA LYS A 276 13.41 -4.06 -7.14
C LYS A 276 12.71 -5.41 -6.95
N VAL A 277 11.63 -5.46 -6.16
CA VAL A 277 10.87 -6.69 -5.90
C VAL A 277 9.55 -6.80 -6.69
N GLY A 278 9.25 -5.81 -7.56
CA GLY A 278 8.02 -5.82 -8.37
C GLY A 278 6.74 -5.44 -7.63
N LEU A 279 6.84 -4.70 -6.52
CA LEU A 279 5.73 -4.23 -5.68
C LEU A 279 5.50 -2.71 -5.80
N GLU A 280 5.54 -2.19 -7.03
CA GLU A 280 5.40 -0.74 -7.29
C GLU A 280 3.97 -0.23 -7.06
N ARG A 281 2.95 -1.04 -7.37
CA ARG A 281 1.54 -0.67 -7.25
C ARG A 281 0.91 -1.22 -5.99
N HIS A 282 0.11 -0.41 -5.33
CA HIS A 282 -0.65 -0.83 -4.16
C HIS A 282 -2.01 -1.44 -4.56
N PRO A 283 -2.51 -2.49 -3.89
CA PRO A 283 -3.76 -3.16 -4.27
C PRO A 283 -5.01 -2.27 -4.37
N LEU A 284 -5.10 -1.23 -3.53
CA LEU A 284 -6.24 -0.30 -3.51
C LEU A 284 -6.04 0.94 -4.38
N GLU A 285 -4.89 1.09 -5.03
CA GLU A 285 -4.58 2.26 -5.83
C GLU A 285 -5.47 2.33 -7.08
N GLY A 286 -6.25 3.41 -7.19
CA GLY A 286 -7.17 3.65 -8.29
C GLY A 286 -8.50 2.88 -8.21
N VAL A 287 -8.81 2.23 -7.09
CA VAL A 287 -10.09 1.54 -6.89
C VAL A 287 -11.24 2.55 -6.84
N GLN A 288 -12.32 2.27 -7.55
CA GLN A 288 -13.52 3.11 -7.60
C GLN A 288 -14.73 2.25 -7.26
N ALA A 289 -15.52 2.67 -6.29
CA ALA A 289 -16.75 1.98 -5.86
C ALA A 289 -17.94 2.94 -5.96
N HIS A 290 -18.97 2.56 -6.73
CA HIS A 290 -20.25 3.28 -6.87
C HIS A 290 -20.11 4.77 -7.19
N VAL A 291 -19.16 5.11 -8.05
CA VAL A 291 -18.90 6.49 -8.45
C VAL A 291 -19.85 6.89 -9.59
N THR A 292 -20.94 7.56 -9.26
CA THR A 292 -21.92 8.05 -10.25
C THR A 292 -21.45 9.39 -10.84
N HIS A 293 -21.16 9.43 -12.14
CA HIS A 293 -20.75 10.64 -12.89
C HIS A 293 -19.56 11.44 -12.31
N PHE A 294 -18.47 10.76 -11.92
CA PHE A 294 -17.16 11.42 -11.85
C PHE A 294 -16.42 11.19 -13.17
N ARG A 295 -15.85 12.25 -13.73
CA ARG A 295 -15.18 12.34 -15.05
C ARG A 295 -14.56 11.01 -15.54
N GLY A 296 -15.14 10.42 -16.60
CA GLY A 296 -14.58 9.25 -17.28
C GLY A 296 -15.01 7.87 -16.77
N SER A 297 -15.84 7.79 -15.73
CA SER A 297 -16.47 6.52 -15.32
C SER A 297 -17.59 6.18 -16.32
N GLY A 298 -17.33 5.24 -17.24
CA GLY A 298 -18.30 4.74 -18.23
C GLY A 298 -19.40 3.85 -17.65
N TYR A 299 -19.78 4.08 -16.39
CA TYR A 299 -20.75 3.28 -15.66
C TYR A 299 -21.98 4.13 -15.33
N ASP A 300 -23.09 3.86 -16.03
CA ASP A 300 -24.41 4.46 -15.80
C ASP A 300 -25.00 3.80 -14.55
N VAL A 301 -24.87 4.46 -13.40
CA VAL A 301 -25.65 4.13 -12.20
C VAL A 301 -26.80 5.13 -12.14
N ASP A 302 -28.03 4.60 -12.10
CA ASP A 302 -29.27 5.37 -11.96
C ASP A 302 -29.11 6.51 -10.94
N LYS A 303 -29.21 7.77 -11.41
CA LYS A 303 -29.17 9.00 -10.61
C LYS A 303 -30.15 9.02 -9.43
N GLU A 304 -31.16 8.17 -9.45
CA GLU A 304 -32.26 8.15 -8.48
C GLU A 304 -32.09 7.15 -7.34
N LYS A 305 -31.07 6.27 -7.38
CA LYS A 305 -30.81 5.33 -6.29
C LYS A 305 -29.66 5.84 -5.43
N ALA A 306 -29.98 6.85 -4.63
CA ALA A 306 -29.48 6.99 -3.26
C ALA A 306 -29.06 5.64 -2.68
N SER A 307 -27.77 5.39 -2.59
CA SER A 307 -27.25 4.06 -2.37
C SER A 307 -26.74 3.99 -0.93
N ASN A 308 -27.59 3.50 -0.03
CA ASN A 308 -27.14 3.17 1.34
C ASN A 308 -26.32 1.87 1.24
N TRP A 309 -25.05 2.01 0.87
CA TRP A 309 -24.10 0.90 0.80
C TRP A 309 -23.08 1.00 1.91
N MET A 310 -22.67 -0.17 2.37
CA MET A 310 -21.54 -0.39 3.23
C MET A 310 -20.43 -1.03 2.40
N PHE A 311 -19.30 -0.34 2.28
CA PHE A 311 -18.10 -0.82 1.60
C PHE A 311 -17.13 -1.37 2.64
N GLN A 312 -16.70 -2.61 2.51
CA GLN A 312 -15.79 -3.24 3.45
C GLN A 312 -14.56 -3.78 2.71
N TYR A 313 -13.38 -3.33 3.12
CA TYR A 313 -12.08 -3.79 2.65
C TYR A 313 -11.38 -4.55 3.78
N PHE A 314 -11.11 -5.83 3.59
CA PHE A 314 -10.33 -6.63 4.52
C PHE A 314 -8.91 -6.77 4.00
N MET A 315 -7.99 -6.19 4.75
CA MET A 315 -6.58 -6.05 4.40
C MET A 315 -5.75 -7.00 5.26
N LYS A 316 -4.94 -7.84 4.64
CA LYS A 316 -3.93 -8.65 5.33
C LYS A 316 -2.57 -7.98 5.16
N VAL A 317 -2.06 -7.36 6.22
CA VAL A 317 -0.80 -6.63 6.22
C VAL A 317 0.34 -7.57 6.59
N VAL A 318 1.40 -7.59 5.80
CA VAL A 318 2.61 -8.40 6.02
C VAL A 318 3.80 -7.46 6.15
N SER A 319 4.62 -7.68 7.17
CA SER A 319 5.86 -6.95 7.35
C SER A 319 6.89 -7.39 6.31
N THR A 320 7.59 -6.42 5.74
CA THR A 320 8.64 -6.66 4.75
C THR A 320 9.92 -5.95 5.17
N GLU A 321 11.05 -6.63 5.07
CA GLU A 321 12.38 -6.09 5.35
C GLU A 321 13.25 -6.22 4.12
N PHE A 322 13.80 -5.11 3.64
CA PHE A 322 14.77 -5.09 2.55
C PHE A 322 16.17 -4.82 3.11
N ARG A 323 17.09 -5.75 2.87
CA ARG A 323 18.50 -5.64 3.27
C ARG A 323 19.37 -5.34 2.07
N HIS A 324 19.97 -4.16 2.08
CA HIS A 324 20.93 -3.74 1.08
C HIS A 324 22.28 -4.41 1.29
N THR A 325 23.08 -4.47 0.22
CA THR A 325 24.47 -4.96 0.27
C THR A 325 25.41 -4.12 1.14
N ASP A 326 25.06 -2.87 1.42
CA ASP A 326 25.81 -1.96 2.31
C ASP A 326 25.48 -2.16 3.80
N GLY A 327 24.52 -3.04 4.11
CA GLY A 327 24.06 -3.32 5.48
C GLY A 327 22.87 -2.46 5.94
N ASP A 328 22.38 -1.55 5.09
CA ASP A 328 21.17 -0.78 5.39
C ASP A 328 19.92 -1.68 5.34
N VAL A 329 18.98 -1.40 6.24
CA VAL A 329 17.77 -2.21 6.44
C VAL A 329 16.54 -1.33 6.40
N VAL A 330 15.73 -1.50 5.35
CA VAL A 330 14.46 -0.80 5.20
C VAL A 330 13.34 -1.72 5.68
N ARG A 331 12.61 -1.29 6.71
CA ARG A 331 11.37 -1.93 7.14
C ARG A 331 10.20 -1.26 6.45
N ALA A 332 9.34 -2.06 5.86
CA ALA A 332 8.19 -1.60 5.12
C ALA A 332 7.04 -2.59 5.28
N TYR A 333 5.91 -2.27 4.67
CA TYR A 333 4.72 -3.10 4.72
C TYR A 333 4.17 -3.32 3.31
N GLN A 334 3.66 -4.54 3.12
CA GLN A 334 2.86 -4.91 1.95
C GLN A 334 1.53 -5.47 2.44
N TYR A 335 0.52 -5.49 1.59
CA TYR A 335 -0.77 -6.01 1.97
C TYR A 335 -1.49 -6.62 0.78
N SER A 336 -2.46 -7.48 1.07
CA SER A 336 -3.48 -7.94 0.10
C SER A 336 -4.86 -7.53 0.59
N VAL A 337 -5.82 -7.42 -0.33
CA VAL A 337 -7.18 -6.96 -0.01
C VAL A 337 -8.24 -7.85 -0.59
N THR A 338 -9.29 -8.07 0.18
CA THR A 338 -10.59 -8.55 -0.30
C THR A 338 -11.64 -7.48 -0.03
N SER A 339 -12.52 -7.23 -1.00
CA SER A 339 -13.57 -6.22 -0.91
C SER A 339 -14.95 -6.86 -0.88
N TYR A 340 -15.85 -6.29 -0.06
CA TYR A 340 -17.25 -6.65 0.02
C TYR A 340 -18.11 -5.39 -0.02
N GLU A 341 -19.23 -5.46 -0.72
CA GLU A 341 -20.20 -4.38 -0.81
C GLU A 341 -21.54 -4.90 -0.32
N ARG A 342 -22.21 -4.15 0.55
CA ARG A 342 -23.50 -4.55 1.11
C ARG A 342 -24.50 -3.41 1.00
N ASP A 343 -25.65 -3.69 0.42
CA ASP A 343 -26.81 -2.81 0.44
C ASP A 343 -27.51 -2.91 1.81
N ILE A 344 -27.66 -1.80 2.51
CA ILE A 344 -28.30 -1.74 3.84
C ILE A 344 -29.72 -1.17 3.75
N ARG A 345 -30.31 -1.07 2.56
CA ARG A 345 -31.71 -0.64 2.42
C ARG A 345 -32.67 -1.68 3.03
N PRO A 346 -33.68 -1.25 3.79
CA PRO A 346 -34.59 -2.13 4.53
C PRO A 346 -35.53 -2.99 3.66
N GLN A 347 -35.39 -2.95 2.33
CA GLN A 347 -36.26 -3.65 1.37
C GLN A 347 -35.60 -4.82 0.63
N HIS A 348 -34.28 -5.04 0.75
CA HIS A 348 -33.63 -6.24 0.21
C HIS A 348 -33.70 -7.41 1.21
N GLU A 349 -34.92 -7.75 1.61
CA GLU A 349 -35.23 -9.09 2.11
C GLU A 349 -35.27 -10.00 0.87
N PHE A 350 -34.21 -10.79 0.67
CA PHE A 350 -34.13 -11.90 -0.29
C PHE A 350 -33.80 -11.54 -1.76
N ASP A 351 -32.52 -11.28 -2.07
CA ASP A 351 -31.98 -11.55 -3.42
C ASP A 351 -30.92 -12.67 -3.35
N PRO A 352 -31.27 -13.94 -3.64
CA PRO A 352 -30.34 -15.07 -3.60
C PRO A 352 -29.45 -15.16 -4.85
N LEU A 353 -29.43 -14.14 -5.72
CA LEU A 353 -28.77 -14.21 -7.02
C LEU A 353 -27.74 -13.08 -7.20
N ARG A 354 -26.64 -13.11 -6.45
CA ARG A 354 -25.29 -12.70 -6.91
C ARG A 354 -24.25 -12.79 -5.81
N ASP A 355 -23.78 -14.00 -5.53
CA ASP A 355 -22.40 -14.23 -5.12
C ASP A 355 -21.93 -15.54 -5.75
N ALA A 356 -20.99 -15.45 -6.70
CA ALA A 356 -20.39 -16.61 -7.37
C ALA A 356 -19.48 -17.45 -6.45
N SER A 357 -19.52 -17.20 -5.14
CA SER A 357 -18.58 -17.69 -4.14
C SER A 357 -19.26 -18.36 -2.94
N GLY A 358 -20.51 -18.82 -3.06
CA GLY A 358 -21.06 -19.96 -2.30
C GLY A 358 -21.08 -19.89 -0.76
N VAL A 359 -20.78 -18.74 -0.14
CA VAL A 359 -20.84 -18.59 1.32
C VAL A 359 -22.16 -17.90 1.69
N LYS A 360 -23.08 -18.63 2.32
CA LYS A 360 -24.27 -18.05 2.95
C LYS A 360 -23.85 -17.26 4.19
N MET A 361 -23.84 -15.94 4.12
CA MET A 361 -23.78 -15.07 5.30
C MET A 361 -25.19 -14.59 5.65
N THR A 362 -25.63 -14.86 6.87
CA THR A 362 -26.89 -14.35 7.41
C THR A 362 -26.79 -12.83 7.60
N HIS A 363 -27.53 -12.06 6.82
CA HIS A 363 -27.50 -10.59 6.88
C HIS A 363 -28.34 -10.07 8.06
N GLY A 364 -27.70 -9.62 9.14
CA GLY A 364 -28.36 -8.87 10.21
C GLY A 364 -28.68 -7.44 9.78
N PHE A 365 -29.88 -6.94 10.10
CA PHE A 365 -30.41 -5.61 9.72
C PHE A 365 -29.61 -4.40 10.25
N GLU A 366 -28.53 -4.63 11.01
CA GLU A 366 -27.62 -3.61 11.54
C GLU A 366 -26.43 -3.39 10.61
N GLY A 367 -26.35 -2.20 10.02
CA GLY A 367 -25.18 -1.71 9.31
C GLY A 367 -25.34 -0.22 9.03
N LEU A 368 -24.30 0.56 9.30
CA LEU A 368 -24.26 1.98 8.95
C LEU A 368 -23.69 2.14 7.54
N PRO A 369 -24.23 3.05 6.71
CA PRO A 369 -23.64 3.34 5.41
C PRO A 369 -22.26 3.98 5.67
N GLY A 370 -21.27 3.56 4.90
CA GLY A 370 -19.89 3.95 5.19
C GLY A 370 -18.86 3.13 4.43
N THR A 371 -17.61 3.52 4.57
CA THR A 371 -16.45 2.80 4.03
C THR A 371 -15.57 2.32 5.16
N PHE A 372 -15.35 1.02 5.25
CA PHE A 372 -14.68 0.35 6.36
C PHE A 372 -13.44 -0.37 5.84
N PHE A 373 -12.28 -0.07 6.40
CA PHE A 373 -11.00 -0.73 6.12
C PHE A 373 -10.59 -1.52 7.36
N HIS A 374 -10.83 -2.82 7.34
CA HIS A 374 -10.40 -3.75 8.37
C HIS A 374 -8.99 -4.22 8.02
N PHE A 375 -8.02 -4.05 8.90
CA PHE A 375 -6.65 -4.51 8.66
C PHE A 375 -6.20 -5.46 9.76
N GLU A 376 -5.53 -6.54 9.36
CA GLU A 376 -4.99 -7.55 10.24
C GLU A 376 -3.51 -7.75 9.94
N VAL A 377 -2.67 -7.68 10.97
CA VAL A 377 -1.22 -7.84 10.85
C VAL A 377 -0.86 -9.33 10.90
N SER A 378 -0.25 -9.82 9.84
CA SER A 378 0.24 -11.19 9.73
C SER A 378 1.50 -11.40 10.60
N PRO A 379 1.64 -12.57 11.26
CA PRO A 379 2.86 -12.91 11.99
C PRO A 379 4.05 -13.27 11.08
N MET A 380 3.94 -13.05 9.77
CA MET A 380 4.97 -13.33 8.77
C MET A 380 5.79 -12.07 8.47
N LEU A 381 7.09 -12.26 8.32
CA LEU A 381 8.07 -11.27 7.89
C LEU A 381 8.73 -11.75 6.60
N VAL A 382 8.55 -11.01 5.51
CA VAL A 382 9.24 -11.28 4.24
C VAL A 382 10.55 -10.51 4.23
N VAL A 383 11.68 -11.21 4.14
CA VAL A 383 13.01 -10.61 4.11
C VAL A 383 13.61 -10.74 2.71
N HIS A 384 13.73 -9.63 2.01
CA HIS A 384 14.44 -9.53 0.75
C HIS A 384 15.89 -9.11 1.02
N LYS A 385 16.86 -9.86 0.49
CA LYS A 385 18.29 -9.56 0.66
C LYS A 385 18.96 -9.42 -0.69
N GLU A 386 19.69 -8.32 -0.87
CA GLU A 386 20.63 -8.21 -1.98
C GLU A 386 21.82 -9.16 -1.73
N ALA A 387 21.95 -10.18 -2.58
CA ALA A 387 23.00 -11.17 -2.51
C ALA A 387 23.88 -11.13 -3.77
N ARG A 388 25.18 -11.36 -3.58
CA ARG A 388 26.14 -11.60 -4.66
C ARG A 388 26.71 -13.00 -4.52
N LYS A 389 27.00 -13.64 -5.66
CA LYS A 389 27.71 -14.91 -5.67
C LYS A 389 29.09 -14.74 -5.04
N SER A 390 29.54 -15.73 -4.28
CA SER A 390 30.88 -15.72 -3.71
C SER A 390 31.94 -15.88 -4.80
N PHE A 391 33.14 -15.36 -4.56
CA PHE A 391 34.26 -15.56 -5.48
C PHE A 391 34.62 -17.06 -5.65
N ALA A 392 34.46 -17.84 -4.58
CA ALA A 392 34.67 -19.29 -4.64
C ALA A 392 33.72 -19.96 -5.63
N HIS A 393 32.43 -19.58 -5.62
CA HIS A 393 31.45 -20.10 -6.58
C HIS A 393 31.84 -19.81 -8.03
N PHE A 394 32.31 -18.58 -8.30
CA PHE A 394 32.77 -18.19 -9.64
C PHE A 394 33.96 -19.05 -10.10
N VAL A 395 34.98 -19.22 -9.24
CA VAL A 395 36.16 -20.04 -9.58
C VAL A 395 35.79 -21.50 -9.81
N THR A 396 34.92 -22.08 -8.97
CA THR A 396 34.46 -23.46 -9.16
C THR A 396 33.66 -23.63 -10.45
N SER A 397 32.82 -22.65 -10.81
CA SER A 397 32.07 -22.66 -12.07
C SER A 397 33.01 -22.54 -13.28
N LEU A 398 34.01 -21.66 -13.21
CA LEU A 398 35.04 -21.51 -14.25
C LEU A 398 35.80 -22.82 -14.51
N CYS A 399 36.23 -23.51 -13.45
CA CYS A 399 36.89 -24.80 -13.57
C CYS A 399 35.97 -25.86 -14.20
N ALA A 400 34.69 -25.88 -13.82
CA ALA A 400 33.70 -26.79 -14.38
C ALA A 400 33.43 -26.53 -15.87
N ILE A 401 33.33 -25.25 -16.29
CA ILE A 401 33.15 -24.85 -17.69
C ILE A 401 34.35 -25.31 -18.53
N ILE A 402 35.57 -25.01 -18.09
CA ILE A 402 36.79 -25.36 -18.83
C ILE A 402 36.92 -26.89 -18.91
N GLY A 403 36.78 -27.59 -17.78
CA GLY A 403 36.87 -29.05 -17.73
C GLY A 403 35.78 -29.73 -18.57
N GLY A 404 34.53 -29.29 -18.44
CA GLY A 404 33.38 -29.87 -19.14
C GLY A 404 33.43 -29.68 -20.65
N VAL A 405 33.85 -28.51 -21.14
CA VAL A 405 33.97 -28.29 -22.60
C VAL A 405 35.11 -29.12 -23.18
N LEU A 406 36.26 -29.22 -22.48
CA LEU A 406 37.40 -30.01 -22.96
C LEU A 406 37.10 -31.52 -22.98
N THR A 407 36.39 -32.06 -21.98
CA THR A 407 35.97 -33.47 -21.98
C THR A 407 34.98 -33.77 -23.11
N LEU A 408 34.00 -32.90 -23.34
CA LEU A 408 33.07 -33.03 -24.46
C LEU A 408 33.78 -32.96 -25.82
N ALA A 409 34.71 -32.01 -25.99
CA ALA A 409 35.50 -31.88 -27.20
C ALA A 409 36.33 -33.14 -27.49
N SER A 410 36.91 -33.76 -26.47
CA SER A 410 37.70 -35.00 -26.60
C SER A 410 36.84 -36.19 -27.01
N ILE A 411 35.62 -36.30 -26.47
CA ILE A 411 34.67 -37.36 -26.86
C ILE A 411 34.23 -37.17 -28.32
N VAL A 412 33.88 -35.95 -28.71
CA VAL A 412 33.47 -35.63 -30.08
C VAL A 412 34.61 -35.89 -31.08
N ASP A 413 35.83 -35.48 -30.75
CA ASP A 413 37.01 -35.74 -31.58
C ASP A 413 37.27 -37.25 -31.75
N SER A 414 37.14 -38.02 -30.67
CA SER A 414 37.30 -39.49 -30.70
C SER A 414 36.25 -40.16 -31.59
N VAL A 415 34.99 -39.72 -31.52
CA VAL A 415 33.90 -40.25 -32.36
C VAL A 415 34.08 -39.83 -33.81
N ALA A 416 34.45 -38.56 -34.07
CA ALA A 416 34.69 -38.06 -35.42
C ALA A 416 35.86 -38.79 -36.08
N TYR A 417 36.96 -39.02 -35.35
CA TYR A 417 38.11 -39.78 -35.83
C TYR A 417 37.75 -41.23 -36.16
N ALA A 418 37.02 -41.91 -35.27
CA ALA A 418 36.55 -43.28 -35.53
C ALA A 418 35.59 -43.36 -36.73
N ALA A 419 34.73 -42.36 -36.92
CA ALA A 419 33.80 -42.30 -38.05
C ALA A 419 34.53 -42.08 -39.39
N VAL A 420 35.53 -41.19 -39.42
CA VAL A 420 36.35 -40.96 -40.63
C VAL A 420 37.10 -42.23 -41.03
N ASN A 421 37.77 -42.88 -40.08
CA ASN A 421 38.50 -44.13 -40.36
C ASN A 421 37.58 -45.24 -40.89
N LYS A 422 36.35 -45.36 -40.35
CA LYS A 422 35.38 -46.36 -40.79
C LYS A 422 34.78 -46.07 -42.18
N LEU A 423 34.70 -44.80 -42.57
CA LEU A 423 34.28 -44.42 -43.93
C LEU A 423 35.40 -44.68 -44.94
N GLU A 424 36.65 -44.38 -44.61
CA GLU A 424 37.80 -44.69 -45.46
C GLU A 424 37.98 -46.20 -45.66
N GLU A 425 37.70 -47.02 -44.65
CA GLU A 425 37.75 -48.49 -44.75
C GLU A 425 36.67 -49.05 -45.69
N LYS A 426 35.54 -48.33 -45.85
CA LYS A 426 34.41 -48.75 -46.69
C LYS A 426 34.53 -48.32 -48.15
N ASP A 427 35.42 -47.37 -48.46
CA ASP A 427 35.74 -46.94 -49.83
C ASP A 427 36.84 -47.80 -50.48
N TYR A 428 37.44 -48.73 -49.73
CA TYR A 428 38.49 -49.66 -50.18
C TYR A 428 38.01 -51.11 -50.43
N GLU A 429 36.75 -51.43 -50.09
CA GLU A 429 36.00 -52.62 -50.56
C GLU A 429 35.17 -52.28 -51.80
#